data_AF-A0A2T6DVE5-F1
#
_entry.id   AF-A0A2T6DVE5-F1
#
_cell.length_a   1.000
_cell.length_b   1.000
_cell.length_c   1.000
_cell.angle_alpha   90.00
_cell.angle_beta   90.00
_cell.angle_gamma   90.00
#
_symmetry.space_group_name_H-M   'P 1'
#
loop_
_entity.id
_entity.type
_entity.pdbx_description
1 polymer ?
#
loop_
_entity_poly.entity_id
_entity_poly.type
_entity_poly.pdbx_seq_one_letter_code
_entity_poly.pdbx_strand_id
1 'polypeptide(L)' 'MGLDIRLPIGMMFTLVGLILVITGATSSDSATLQRSLGMNINLWWGIFLVIFGGLMLLFALIARKKDGNSQH' A
#
# COMPACT_ATOMS: atom_id res chain seq x y z
N MET A 1 16.85 20.13 -6.05
CA MET A 1 16.38 18.81 -6.51
C MET A 1 15.20 18.44 -5.63
N GLY A 2 13.97 18.78 -6.02
CA GLY A 2 12.80 18.39 -5.24
C GLY A 2 12.66 16.88 -5.34
N LEU A 3 12.89 16.15 -4.24
CA LEU A 3 12.62 14.72 -4.20
C LEU A 3 11.13 14.53 -4.48
N ASP A 4 10.80 13.70 -5.48
CA ASP A 4 9.42 13.30 -5.77
C ASP A 4 8.84 12.56 -4.57
N ILE A 5 8.21 13.29 -3.65
CA ILE A 5 7.62 12.79 -2.41
C ILE A 5 6.62 11.64 -2.62
N ARG A 6 6.08 11.52 -3.84
CA ARG A 6 5.15 10.48 -4.27
C ARG A 6 5.75 9.08 -4.11
N LEU A 7 7.06 8.95 -4.36
CA LEU A 7 7.77 7.68 -4.33
C LEU A 7 8.01 7.14 -2.90
N PRO A 8 8.58 7.91 -1.95
CA PRO A 8 8.71 7.46 -0.57
C PRO A 8 7.36 7.27 0.12
N ILE A 9 6.37 8.12 -0.14
CA ILE A 9 5.02 7.97 0.42
C ILE A 9 4.35 6.70 -0.09
N GLY A 10 4.37 6.45 -1.40
CA GLY A 10 3.82 5.24 -2.01
C GLY A 10 4.50 3.95 -1.48
N MET A 11 5.82 3.98 -1.30
CA MET A 11 6.55 2.84 -0.71
C MET A 11 6.13 2.57 0.73
N MET A 12 6.04 3.59 1.57
CA MET A 12 5.62 3.43 2.97
C MET A 12 4.21 2.84 3.08
N PHE A 13 3.25 3.37 2.31
CA PHE A 13 1.89 2.84 2.30
C PHE A 13 1.81 1.40 1.81
N THR A 14 2.56 1.05 0.76
CA THR A 14 2.60 -0.31 0.23
C THR A 14 3.21 -1.27 1.25
N LEU A 15 4.29 -0.88 1.93
CA LEU A 15 5.00 -1.70 2.91
C LEU A 15 4.15 -1.94 4.17
N VAL A 16 3.53 -0.89 4.70
CA VAL A 16 2.60 -0.98 5.83
C VAL A 16 1.37 -1.81 5.47
N GLY A 17 0.80 -1.60 4.28
CA GLY A 17 -0.30 -2.41 3.77
C GLY A 17 0.08 -3.90 3.67
N LEU A 18 1.27 -4.21 3.18
CA LEU A 18 1.75 -5.58 3.06
C LEU A 18 1.87 -6.26 4.44
N ILE A 19 2.39 -5.53 5.44
CA ILE A 19 2.45 -6.01 6.83
C ILE A 19 1.04 -6.27 7.37
N LEU A 20 0.08 -5.39 7.11
CA LEU A 20 -1.32 -5.57 7.51
C LEU A 20 -1.99 -6.77 6.83
N VAL A 21 -1.69 -7.04 5.56
CA VAL A 21 -2.17 -8.23 4.86
C VAL A 21 -1.57 -9.50 5.47
N ILE A 22 -0.26 -9.52 5.73
CA ILE A 22 0.42 -10.69 6.32
C ILE A 22 -0.09 -10.95 7.74
N THR A 23 -0.19 -9.90 8.56
CA THR A 23 -0.71 -10.02 9.92
C THR A 23 -2.19 -10.37 9.93
N GLY A 24 -3.00 -9.83 9.02
CA GLY A 24 -4.39 -10.25 8.83
C GLY A 24 -4.49 -11.72 8.46
N ALA A 25 -3.73 -12.19 7.48
CA ALA A 25 -3.76 -13.58 7.03
C ALA A 25 -3.30 -14.57 8.12
N THR A 26 -2.27 -14.22 8.88
CA THR A 26 -1.73 -15.08 9.96
C THR A 26 -2.54 -14.99 11.25
N SER A 27 -3.13 -13.84 11.57
CA SER A 27 -3.92 -13.61 12.80
C SER A 27 -5.38 -14.03 12.66
N SER A 28 -5.65 -15.09 11.88
CA SER A 28 -7.00 -15.67 11.69
C SER A 28 -7.57 -16.33 12.96
N ASP A 29 -6.95 -16.10 14.11
CA ASP A 29 -7.35 -16.61 15.41
C ASP A 29 -8.77 -16.14 15.76
N SER A 30 -9.63 -17.11 16.08
CA SER A 30 -11.06 -16.90 16.37
C SER A 30 -11.31 -15.89 17.50
N ALA A 31 -10.35 -15.73 18.42
CA ALA A 31 -10.41 -14.77 19.52
C ALA A 31 -10.29 -13.30 19.07
N THR A 32 -9.51 -13.04 18.02
CA THR A 32 -9.38 -11.70 17.42
C THR A 32 -10.58 -11.42 16.52
N LEU A 33 -11.03 -12.42 15.77
CA LEU A 33 -12.19 -12.32 14.88
C LEU A 33 -13.49 -12.01 15.65
N GLN A 34 -13.66 -12.58 16.85
CA GLN A 34 -14.80 -12.27 17.72
C GLN A 34 -14.90 -10.79 18.12
N ARG A 35 -13.76 -10.09 18.32
CA ARG A 35 -13.76 -8.64 18.58
C ARG A 35 -14.11 -7.82 17.34
N SER A 36 -13.93 -8.38 16.16
CA SER A 36 -14.05 -7.71 14.87
C SER A 36 -15.31 -8.08 14.08
N LEU A 37 -16.38 -8.52 14.78
CA LEU A 37 -17.65 -8.99 14.17
C LEU A 37 -17.48 -10.18 13.21
N GLY A 38 -16.43 -10.99 13.39
CA GLY A 38 -16.13 -12.11 12.50
C GLY A 38 -15.41 -11.71 11.20
N MET A 39 -15.04 -10.43 11.03
CA MET A 39 -14.30 -9.95 9.86
C MET A 39 -12.84 -9.64 10.19
N ASN A 40 -11.96 -9.92 9.24
CA ASN A 40 -10.54 -9.60 9.36
C ASN A 40 -10.27 -8.16 8.91
N ILE A 41 -10.42 -7.20 9.83
CA ILE A 41 -10.20 -5.77 9.57
C ILE A 41 -8.78 -5.51 9.05
N ASN A 42 -7.76 -6.16 9.61
CA ASN A 42 -6.37 -5.99 9.21
C ASN A 42 -6.15 -6.39 7.75
N LEU A 43 -6.75 -7.51 7.32
CA LEU A 43 -6.66 -7.98 5.94
C LEU A 43 -7.34 -7.00 4.98
N TRP A 44 -8.56 -6.56 5.27
CA TRP A 44 -9.33 -5.64 4.41
C TRP A 44 -8.64 -4.27 4.27
N TRP A 45 -8.21 -3.68 5.38
CA TRP A 45 -7.48 -2.41 5.36
C TRP A 45 -6.08 -2.57 4.77
N GLY A 46 -5.41 -3.69 5.01
CA GLY A 46 -4.13 -4.02 4.38
C GLY A 46 -4.25 -4.07 2.86
N ILE A 47 -5.24 -4.78 2.32
CA ILE A 47 -5.51 -4.85 0.88
C ILE A 47 -5.76 -3.46 0.32
N PHE A 48 -6.60 -2.65 0.99
CA PHE A 48 -6.89 -1.28 0.56
C PHE A 48 -5.62 -0.42 0.51
N LEU A 49 -4.77 -0.49 1.53
CA LEU A 49 -3.49 0.24 1.61
C LEU A 49 -2.48 -0.22 0.55
N VAL A 50 -2.41 -1.51 0.26
CA VAL A 50 -1.54 -2.05 -0.81
C VAL A 50 -2.00 -1.56 -2.18
N ILE A 51 -3.30 -1.61 -2.47
CA ILE A 51 -3.87 -1.11 -3.73
C ILE A 51 -3.59 0.39 -3.87
N PHE A 52 -3.85 1.16 -2.82
CA PHE A 52 -3.64 2.60 -2.80
C PHE A 52 -2.15 2.98 -2.95
N GLY A 53 -1.27 2.34 -2.18
CA GLY A 53 0.18 2.55 -2.27
C GLY A 53 0.74 2.14 -3.63
N GLY A 54 0.28 1.02 -4.18
CA GLY A 54 0.62 0.54 -5.51
C GLY A 54 0.21 1.50 -6.61
N LEU A 55 -1.03 2.02 -6.58
CA LEU A 55 -1.50 3.08 -7.48
C LEU A 55 -0.61 4.32 -7.41
N MET A 56 -0.24 4.75 -6.19
CA MET A 56 0.62 5.90 -6.00
C MET A 56 2.02 5.70 -6.57
N LEU A 57 2.61 4.51 -6.38
CA LEU A 57 3.89 4.12 -6.98
C LEU A 57 3.80 4.09 -8.51
N LEU A 58 2.71 3.54 -9.04
CA LEU A 58 2.46 3.43 -10.47
C LEU A 58 2.35 4.82 -11.12
N PHE A 59 1.67 5.77 -10.48
CA PHE A 59 1.65 7.17 -10.91
C PHE A 59 3.02 7.86 -10.79
N ALA A 60 3.79 7.56 -9.75
CA ALA A 60 5.16 8.08 -9.61
C ALA A 60 6.07 7.56 -10.73
N LEU A 61 5.97 6.28 -11.09
CA LEU A 61 6.70 5.65 -12.20
C LEU A 61 6.30 6.28 -13.55
N ILE A 62 5.00 6.49 -13.79
CA ILE A 62 4.50 7.14 -15.01
C ILE A 62 4.98 8.60 -15.09
N ALA A 63 4.95 9.33 -13.98
CA ALA A 63 5.40 10.72 -13.92
C ALA A 63 6.90 10.84 -14.27
N ARG A 64 7.75 9.97 -13.69
CA ARG A 64 9.19 9.91 -13.99
C ARG A 64 9.47 9.61 -15.47
N LYS A 65 8.64 8.80 -16.12
CA LYS A 65 8.77 8.47 -17.56
C LYS A 65 8.49 9.69 -18.46
N LYS A 66 7.62 10.61 -18.03
CA LYS A 66 7.26 11.82 -18.81
C LYS A 66 8.40 12.84 -18.85
N ASP A 67 9.16 12.95 -17.76
CA ASP A 67 10.29 13.89 -17.67
C ASP A 67 11.48 13.46 -18.54
N GLY A 68 11.66 12.15 -18.75
CA GLY A 68 12.70 11.61 -19.63
C GLY A 68 12.45 11.79 -21.14
N ASN A 69 11.20 12.04 -21.57
CA ASN A 69 10.81 12.14 -22.98
C ASN A 69 10.65 13.58 -23.48
N SER A 70 10.98 14.59 -22.67
CA SER A 70 10.89 16.01 -23.03
C SER A 70 12.21 16.59 -23.56
N GLN A 71 13.19 15.73 -23.88
CA GLN A 71 14.51 16.09 -24.38
C GLN A 71 14.72 15.70 -25.86
N HIS A 72 13.65 15.45 -26.62
CA HIS A 72 13.71 15.22 -28.06
C HIS A 72 12.96 16.30 -28.83
#